data_AF-R1BTS8-F1
#
_entry.id   AF-R1BTS8-F1
#
_cell.length_a   1.000
_cell.length_b   1.000
_cell.length_c   1.000
_cell.angle_alpha   90.00
_cell.angle_beta   90.00
_cell.angle_gamma   90.00
#
_symmetry.space_group_name_H-M   'P 1'
#
loop_
_entity.id
_entity.type
_entity.pdbx_description
1 polymer ?
#
loop_
_entity_poly.entity_id
_entity_poly.type
_entity_poly.pdbx_seq_one_letter_code
_entity_poly.pdbx_strand_id
1 'polypeptide(L)' 'PADFICPITTEVMSDPVMAADGHAYERSAIERWLATKSTSPMTGGELEHMGLSPHHMLRRMIREWRAAHPAR' A
#
# COMPACT_ATOMS: atom_id res chain seq x y z
N PRO A 1 11.30 -5.21 -6.65
CA PRO A 1 10.97 -3.80 -6.31
C PRO A 1 9.53 -3.40 -6.63
N ALA A 2 8.91 -3.96 -7.69
CA ALA A 2 7.52 -3.65 -8.05
C ALA A 2 6.54 -3.86 -6.87
N ASP A 3 6.71 -4.94 -6.11
CA ASP A 3 5.85 -5.26 -4.94
C ASP A 3 5.99 -4.28 -3.77
N PHE A 4 6.97 -3.37 -3.81
CA PHE A 4 7.18 -2.33 -2.79
C PHE A 4 6.56 -0.99 -3.20
N ILE A 5 6.14 -0.84 -4.46
CA ILE A 5 5.59 0.40 -4.99
C ILE A 5 4.10 0.47 -4.67
N CYS A 6 3.67 1.58 -4.07
CA CYS A 6 2.26 1.87 -3.86
C CYS A 6 1.59 2.15 -5.21
N PRO A 7 0.49 1.45 -5.55
CA PRO A 7 -0.22 1.69 -6.80
C PRO A 7 -0.81 3.11 -6.93
N ILE A 8 -1.10 3.77 -5.81
CA ILE A 8 -1.69 5.12 -5.79
C ILE A 8 -0.60 6.19 -5.93
N THR A 9 0.47 6.11 -5.13
CA THR A 9 1.50 7.16 -5.09
C THR A 9 2.63 6.93 -6.09
N THR A 10 2.71 5.73 -6.66
CA THR A 10 3.80 5.26 -7.54
C THR A 10 5.19 5.34 -6.92
N GLU A 11 5.26 5.39 -5.58
CA GLU A 11 6.49 5.43 -4.78
C GLU A 11 6.63 4.21 -3.87
N VAL A 12 7.85 3.95 -3.38
CA VAL A 12 8.12 2.88 -2.41
C VAL A 12 7.38 3.17 -1.10
N MET A 13 6.49 2.27 -0.70
CA MET A 13 5.70 2.37 0.54
C MET A 13 6.59 2.53 1.78
N SER A 14 6.18 3.37 2.72
CA SER A 14 6.82 3.51 4.03
C SER A 14 6.00 2.83 5.13
N ASP A 15 4.67 2.90 5.02
CA ASP A 15 3.73 2.22 5.90
C ASP A 15 2.67 1.44 5.08
N PRO A 16 3.04 0.24 4.57
CA PRO A 16 2.14 -0.56 3.76
C PRO A 16 0.97 -1.11 4.60
N VAL A 17 -0.23 -0.93 4.09
CA VAL A 17 -1.49 -1.51 4.63
C VAL A 17 -2.20 -2.30 3.53
N MET A 18 -2.85 -3.40 3.91
CA MET A 18 -3.69 -4.18 3.02
C MET A 18 -5.14 -3.70 3.07
N ALA A 19 -5.76 -3.60 1.90
CA ALA A 19 -7.20 -3.42 1.75
C ALA A 19 -7.91 -4.77 1.47
N ALA A 20 -9.24 -4.76 1.42
CA ALA A 20 -10.07 -5.96 1.19
C ALA A 20 -9.83 -6.62 -0.18
N ASP A 21 -9.29 -5.88 -1.15
CA ASP A 21 -8.93 -6.39 -2.47
C ASP A 21 -7.62 -7.20 -2.50
N GLY A 22 -6.98 -7.42 -1.33
CA GLY A 22 -5.73 -8.15 -1.20
C GLY A 22 -4.48 -7.40 -1.63
N HIS A 23 -4.59 -6.10 -1.98
CA HIS A 23 -3.46 -5.29 -2.40
C HIS A 23 -2.92 -4.42 -1.25
N ALA A 24 -1.63 -4.13 -1.31
CA ALA A 24 -0.96 -3.25 -0.37
C ALA A 24 -0.83 -1.84 -0.94
N TYR A 25 -1.09 -0.84 -0.08
CA TYR A 25 -1.01 0.57 -0.41
C TYR A 25 -0.26 1.33 0.69
N GLU A 26 0.29 2.50 0.34
CA GLU A 26 0.73 3.47 1.35
C GLU A 26 -0.48 3.94 2.17
N ARG A 27 -0.42 3.81 3.49
CA ARG A 27 -1.53 4.13 4.42
C ARG A 27 -2.20 5.45 4.09
N SER A 28 -1.41 6.53 4.04
CA SER A 28 -1.97 7.87 3.87
C SER A 28 -2.68 8.05 2.53
N ALA A 29 -2.29 7.30 1.50
CA ALA A 29 -2.88 7.37 0.16
C ALA A 29 -4.21 6.62 0.09
N ILE A 30 -4.26 5.40 0.63
CA ILE A 30 -5.51 4.61 0.64
C ILE A 30 -6.54 5.21 1.60
N GLU A 31 -6.14 5.79 2.73
CA GLU A 31 -7.06 6.49 3.63
C GLU A 31 -7.70 7.71 2.93
N ARG A 32 -6.92 8.48 2.16
CA ARG A 32 -7.45 9.59 1.35
C ARG A 32 -8.40 9.12 0.24
N TRP A 33 -8.10 8.00 -0.42
CA TRP A 33 -9.00 7.41 -1.41
C TRP A 33 -10.33 6.98 -0.77
N LEU A 34 -10.26 6.25 0.35
CA LEU A 34 -11.41 5.74 1.06
C LEU A 34 -12.27 6.84 1.72
N ALA A 35 -11.73 8.03 1.92
CA ALA A 35 -12.54 9.18 2.34
C ALA A 35 -13.62 9.61 1.32
N THR A 36 -13.50 9.19 0.06
CA THR A 36 -14.41 9.61 -1.02
C THR A 36 -14.95 8.46 -1.86
N LYS A 37 -14.36 7.25 -1.78
CA LYS A 37 -14.69 6.09 -2.62
C LYS A 37 -14.67 4.82 -1.80
N SER A 38 -15.52 3.86 -2.15
CA SER A 38 -15.54 2.50 -1.56
C SER A 38 -14.95 1.44 -2.50
N THR A 39 -14.15 1.85 -3.49
CA THR A 39 -13.63 0.95 -4.54
C THR A 39 -12.14 0.67 -4.40
N SER A 40 -11.66 -0.39 -5.03
CA SER A 40 -10.24 -0.72 -5.18
C SER A 40 -9.55 0.31 -6.08
N PRO A 41 -8.45 0.95 -5.65
CA PRO A 41 -7.61 1.75 -6.53
C PRO A 41 -6.96 0.96 -7.67
N MET A 42 -6.78 -0.35 -7.48
CA MET A 42 -6.14 -1.24 -8.47
C MET A 42 -7.10 -1.70 -9.56
N THR A 43 -8.32 -2.11 -9.20
CA THR A 43 -9.26 -2.75 -10.13
C THR A 43 -10.46 -1.88 -10.48
N GLY A 44 -10.72 -0.84 -9.68
CA GLY A 44 -11.94 -0.04 -9.75
C GLY A 44 -13.20 -0.73 -9.21
N GLY A 45 -13.13 -2.01 -8.83
CA GLY A 45 -14.25 -2.76 -8.26
C GLY A 45 -14.57 -2.33 -6.82
N GLU A 46 -15.77 -2.64 -6.33
CA GLU A 46 -16.18 -2.33 -4.96
C GLU A 46 -15.40 -3.19 -3.95
N LEU A 47 -14.98 -2.58 -2.84
CA LEU A 47 -14.33 -3.29 -1.73
C LEU A 47 -15.39 -3.93 -0.84
N GLU A 48 -15.15 -5.17 -0.41
CA GLU A 48 -16.01 -5.84 0.57
C GLU A 48 -16.12 -5.04 1.88
N HIS A 49 -15.03 -4.38 2.28
CA HIS A 49 -15.01 -3.46 3.40
C HIS A 49 -13.89 -2.41 3.26
N MET A 50 -14.02 -1.30 3.97
CA MET A 50 -13.04 -0.20 3.99
C MET A 50 -11.98 -0.35 5.09
N GLY A 51 -11.99 -1.48 5.81
CA GLY A 51 -10.98 -1.79 6.82
C GLY A 51 -9.58 -1.97 6.23
N LEU A 52 -8.58 -1.40 6.90
CA LEU A 52 -7.17 -1.47 6.51
C LEU A 52 -6.37 -2.24 7.57
N SER A 53 -5.61 -3.24 7.13
CA SER A 53 -4.78 -4.05 8.02
C SER A 53 -3.29 -3.73 7.80
N PRO A 54 -2.49 -3.43 8.84
CA PRO A 54 -1.05 -3.23 8.68
C PRO A 54 -0.35 -4.45 8.06
N HIS A 55 0.45 -4.26 7.01
CA HIS A 55 1.21 -5.35 6.40
C HIS A 55 2.64 -5.42 6.97
N HIS A 56 2.78 -5.97 8.19
CA HIS A 56 4.04 -5.97 8.93
C HIS A 56 5.21 -6.64 8.18
N MET A 57 4.98 -7.78 7.53
CA MET A 57 6.03 -8.47 6.76
C MET A 57 6.55 -7.62 5.60
N LEU A 58 5.66 -7.05 4.78
CA LEU A 58 6.04 -6.17 3.68
C LEU A 58 6.78 -4.93 4.18
N ARG A 59 6.31 -4.33 5.29
CA ARG A 59 7.01 -3.20 5.92
C ARG A 59 8.44 -3.55 6.33
N ARG A 60 8.65 -4.75 6.87
CA ARG A 60 9.99 -5.26 7.21
C ARG A 60 10.84 -5.44 5.95
N MET A 61 10.32 -6.11 4.93
CA MET A 61 11.03 -6.35 3.66
C MET A 61 11.45 -5.05 2.98
N ILE A 62 10.59 -4.03 2.97
CA ILE A 62 10.91 -2.71 2.41
C ILE A 62 12.05 -2.05 3.19
N ARG A 63 12.04 -2.13 4.52
CA ARG A 63 13.12 -1.55 5.35
C ARG A 63 14.46 -2.22 5.06
N GLU A 64 14.48 -3.55 4.97
CA GLU A 64 15.67 -4.32 4.61
C GLU A 64 16.15 -3.96 3.20
N TRP A 65 15.23 -3.82 2.24
CA TRP A 65 15.56 -3.38 0.88
C TRP A 65 16.17 -1.98 0.83
N ARG A 66 15.59 -1.00 1.54
CA ARG A 66 16.12 0.37 1.63
C ARG A 66 17.52 0.40 2.26
N ALA A 67 17.76 -0.41 3.29
CA ALA A 67 19.08 -0.51 3.93
C ALA A 67 20.14 -1.11 3.00
N ALA A 68 19.77 -2.06 2.15
CA ALA A 68 20.65 -2.66 1.15
C ALA A 68 20.90 -1.75 -0.08
N HIS A 69 20.04 -0.75 -0.31
CA HIS A 69 20.09 0.17 -1.45
C HIS A 69 20.04 1.63 -0.98
N PRO A 70 21.06 2.10 -0.24
CA PRO A 70 21.14 3.52 0.12
C PRO A 70 21.12 4.36 -1.16
N ALA A 71 20.37 5.46 -1.15
CA ALA A 71 20.36 6.42 -2.25
C ALA A 71 21.82 6.84 -2.51
N ARG A 72 22.26 6.66 -3.76
CA ARG A 72 23.57 7.11 -4.22
C ARG A 72 23.69 8.63 -4.17
#